data_AF-A0A7V5T6M7-F1
#
_entry.id   AF-A0A7V5T6M7-F1
#
_cell.length_a   1.000
_cell.length_b   1.000
_cell.length_c   1.000
_cell.angle_alpha   90.00
_cell.angle_beta   90.00
_cell.angle_gamma   90.00
#
_symmetry.space_group_name_H-M   'P 1'
#
loop_
_entity.id
_entity.type
_entity.pdbx_description
1 polymer ?
#
loop_
_entity_poly.entity_id
_entity_poly.type
_entity_poly.pdbx_seq_one_letter_code
_entity_poly.pdbx_strand_id
1 'polypeptide(L)'
;MLDVGREIREEHERLASLLRRLQEDVAAFCSSWASLREELRVFKDHLRRHFELEEEGGFMEEVLRRWPHATSRVEALRAEHERLLREAEDLLEASGRATEGQPMDAWAATCHRFLSAIREHEWRENRLIQEVFCLDVGGGD
;
A
#
# COMPACT_ATOMS: atom_id res chain seq x y z
N MET A 1 -18.78 -18.63 -4.08
CA MET A 1 -18.09 -17.59 -4.87
C MET A 1 -18.47 -16.18 -4.37
N LEU A 2 -18.48 -15.96 -3.03
CA LEU A 2 -18.80 -14.68 -2.38
C LEU A 2 -17.72 -14.27 -1.34
N ASP A 3 -16.59 -14.99 -1.33
CA ASP A 3 -15.61 -14.96 -0.24
C ASP A 3 -14.45 -13.99 -0.51
N VAL A 4 -13.92 -14.01 -1.74
CA VAL A 4 -12.75 -13.23 -2.17
C VAL A 4 -12.94 -11.72 -1.95
N GLY A 5 -14.12 -11.18 -2.26
CA GLY A 5 -14.40 -9.76 -2.06
C GLY A 5 -14.46 -9.34 -0.59
N ARG A 6 -14.74 -10.25 0.34
CA ARG A 6 -14.72 -9.99 1.78
C ARG A 6 -13.29 -10.03 2.31
N GLU A 7 -12.51 -11.04 1.92
CA GLU A 7 -11.11 -11.17 2.31
C GLU A 7 -10.27 -9.97 1.89
N ILE A 8 -10.46 -9.45 0.66
CA ILE A 8 -9.75 -8.26 0.18
C ILE A 8 -10.08 -7.02 1.03
N ARG A 9 -11.35 -6.85 1.43
CA ARG A 9 -11.75 -5.72 2.28
C ARG A 9 -11.14 -5.80 3.67
N GLU A 10 -11.09 -7.00 4.26
CA GLU A 10 -10.50 -7.21 5.58
C GLU A 10 -8.98 -6.94 5.58
N GLU A 11 -8.29 -7.31 4.50
CA GLU A 11 -6.86 -6.98 4.33
C GLU A 11 -6.64 -5.47 4.13
N HIS A 12 -7.47 -4.79 3.33
CA HIS A 12 -7.42 -3.33 3.22
C HIS A 12 -7.67 -2.62 4.56
N GLU A 13 -8.62 -3.10 5.36
CA GLU A 13 -8.88 -2.55 6.69
C GLU A 13 -7.67 -2.73 7.62
N ARG A 14 -6.99 -3.89 7.54
CA ARG A 14 -5.73 -4.13 8.27
C ARG A 14 -4.62 -3.20 7.79
N LEU A 15 -4.42 -3.06 6.49
CA LEU A 15 -3.39 -2.16 5.95
C LEU A 15 -3.65 -0.71 6.35
N ALA A 16 -4.90 -0.25 6.27
CA ALA A 16 -5.31 1.08 6.71
C ALA A 16 -5.07 1.33 8.21
N SER A 17 -5.22 0.29 9.04
CA SER A 17 -4.94 0.37 10.48
C SER A 17 -3.43 0.51 10.76
N LEU A 18 -2.59 -0.22 10.02
CA LEU A 18 -1.13 -0.14 10.11
C LEU A 18 -0.61 1.22 9.62
N LEU A 19 -1.14 1.70 8.48
CA LEU A 19 -0.86 3.03 7.93
C LEU A 19 -1.11 4.12 8.95
N ARG A 20 -2.28 4.09 9.61
CA ARG A 20 -2.65 5.09 10.62
C ARG A 20 -1.69 5.08 11.80
N ARG A 21 -1.40 3.89 12.33
CA ARG A 21 -0.46 3.74 13.44
C ARG A 21 0.93 4.27 13.09
N LEU A 22 1.44 3.93 11.91
CA LEU A 22 2.74 4.43 11.45
C LEU A 22 2.73 5.96 11.23
N GLN A 23 1.63 6.52 10.73
CA GLN A 23 1.47 7.98 10.64
C GLN A 23 1.49 8.64 12.02
N GLU A 24 0.84 8.04 13.02
CA GLU A 24 0.82 8.53 14.40
C GLU A 24 2.20 8.40 15.06
N ASP A 25 2.90 7.28 14.90
CA ASP A 25 4.25 7.05 15.44
C ASP A 25 5.30 7.99 14.81
N VAL A 26 5.25 8.19 13.48
CA VAL A 26 6.12 9.16 12.79
C VAL A 26 5.81 10.60 13.24
N ALA A 27 4.52 10.94 13.43
CA ALA A 27 4.12 12.25 13.94
C ALA A 27 4.47 12.45 15.42
N ALA A 28 4.49 11.37 16.21
CA ALA A 28 4.80 11.37 17.63
C ALA A 28 6.31 11.43 17.93
N PHE A 29 7.17 11.53 16.91
CA PHE A 29 8.63 11.52 17.03
C PHE A 29 9.11 10.26 17.78
N CYS A 30 9.15 9.12 17.07
CA CYS A 30 9.80 7.92 17.59
C CYS A 30 11.19 8.23 18.17
N SER A 31 11.45 7.65 19.34
CA SER A 31 12.55 7.96 20.27
C SER A 31 13.97 7.65 19.75
N SER A 32 14.13 6.99 18.60
CA SER A 32 15.42 6.79 17.90
C SER A 32 15.21 6.34 16.45
N TRP A 33 16.19 6.66 15.58
CA TRP A 33 16.33 6.15 14.21
C TRP A 33 16.26 4.63 14.12
N ALA A 34 16.68 3.91 15.17
CA ALA A 34 16.61 2.45 15.21
C ALA A 34 15.17 1.92 15.22
N SER A 35 14.28 2.54 16.00
CA SER A 35 12.87 2.15 16.08
C SER A 35 12.16 2.42 14.76
N LEU A 36 12.36 3.60 14.18
CA LEU A 36 11.78 3.99 12.90
C LEU A 36 12.18 3.04 11.77
N ARG A 37 13.44 2.58 11.75
CA ARG A 37 13.92 1.61 10.76
C ARG A 37 13.21 0.27 10.88
N GLU A 38 13.01 -0.19 12.10
CA GLU A 38 12.34 -1.47 12.34
C GLU A 38 10.87 -1.40 11.90
N GLU A 39 10.17 -0.33 12.27
CA GLU A 39 8.78 -0.13 11.85
C GLU A 39 8.64 0.00 10.34
N LEU A 40 9.55 0.74 9.68
CA LEU A 40 9.54 0.87 8.22
C LEU A 40 9.88 -0.48 7.53
N ARG A 41 10.75 -1.31 8.11
CA ARG A 41 11.02 -2.66 7.58
C ARG A 41 9.79 -3.54 7.66
N VAL A 42 9.16 -3.62 8.84
CA VAL A 42 7.94 -4.38 9.06
C VAL A 42 6.87 -3.92 8.09
N PHE A 43 6.69 -2.61 7.94
CA PHE A 43 5.76 -2.02 6.99
C PHE A 43 6.06 -2.43 5.53
N LYS A 44 7.33 -2.34 5.09
CA LYS A 44 7.74 -2.76 3.73
C LYS A 44 7.45 -4.23 3.47
N ASP A 45 7.75 -5.11 4.42
CA ASP A 45 7.49 -6.55 4.28
C ASP A 45 5.99 -6.85 4.18
N HIS A 46 5.17 -6.16 4.98
CA HIS A 46 3.71 -6.24 4.87
C HIS A 46 3.21 -5.72 3.53
N LEU A 47 3.72 -4.58 3.06
CA LEU A 47 3.33 -3.99 1.78
C LEU A 47 3.68 -4.88 0.60
N ARG A 48 4.89 -5.46 0.60
CA ARG A 48 5.30 -6.42 -0.44
C ARG A 48 4.36 -7.62 -0.48
N ARG A 49 4.07 -8.21 0.68
CA ARG A 49 3.16 -9.35 0.77
C ARG A 49 1.74 -8.98 0.31
N HIS A 50 1.29 -7.76 0.59
CA HIS A 50 0.00 -7.26 0.13
C HIS A 50 -0.04 -7.23 -1.41
N PHE A 51 0.94 -6.60 -2.04
CA PHE A 51 1.03 -6.52 -3.51
C PHE A 51 1.11 -7.91 -4.16
N GLU A 52 1.91 -8.82 -3.60
CA GLU A 52 1.99 -10.21 -4.09
C GLU A 52 0.61 -10.91 -4.06
N LEU A 53 -0.19 -10.68 -3.01
CA LEU A 53 -1.55 -11.24 -2.88
C LEU A 53 -2.57 -10.57 -3.80
N GLU A 54 -2.34 -9.33 -4.21
CA GLU A 54 -3.21 -8.60 -5.14
C GLU A 54 -2.95 -9.00 -6.59
N GLU A 55 -1.69 -9.27 -6.92
CA GLU A 55 -1.23 -9.64 -8.25
C GLU A 55 -1.45 -11.12 -8.58
N GLU A 56 -0.82 -12.04 -7.85
CA GLU A 56 -0.82 -13.49 -8.16
C GLU A 56 -1.95 -14.20 -7.41
N GLY A 57 -2.91 -14.75 -8.15
CA GLY A 57 -4.13 -15.34 -7.59
C GLY A 57 -5.06 -14.32 -6.93
N GLY A 58 -4.75 -13.03 -7.06
CA GLY A 58 -5.40 -11.93 -6.39
C GLY A 58 -6.54 -11.28 -7.17
N PHE A 59 -6.95 -10.11 -6.69
CA PHE A 59 -8.06 -9.39 -7.30
C PHE A 59 -7.72 -8.89 -8.72
N MET A 60 -6.44 -8.60 -9.03
CA MET A 60 -6.05 -8.12 -10.34
C MET A 60 -6.30 -9.16 -11.45
N GLU A 61 -6.02 -10.44 -11.19
CA GLU A 61 -6.38 -11.51 -12.11
C GLU A 61 -7.90 -11.64 -12.29
N GLU A 62 -8.68 -11.54 -11.22
CA GLU A 62 -10.15 -11.58 -11.29
C GLU A 62 -10.71 -10.36 -12.05
N VAL A 63 -10.10 -9.18 -11.89
CA VAL A 63 -10.43 -7.97 -12.67
C VAL A 63 -10.15 -8.19 -14.15
N LEU A 64 -9.00 -8.77 -14.52
CA LEU A 64 -8.69 -9.06 -15.94
C LEU A 64 -9.60 -10.13 -16.54
N ARG A 65 -9.99 -11.14 -15.75
CA ARG A 65 -10.92 -12.19 -16.17
C ARG A 65 -12.31 -11.64 -16.47
N ARG A 66 -12.81 -10.71 -15.66
CA ARG A 66 -14.14 -10.11 -15.84
C ARG A 66 -14.14 -8.93 -16.80
N TRP A 67 -13.06 -8.15 -16.79
CA TRP A 67 -12.92 -6.95 -17.59
C TRP A 67 -11.55 -6.91 -18.30
N PRO A 68 -11.38 -7.63 -19.42
CA PRO A 68 -10.11 -7.69 -20.14
C PRO A 68 -9.67 -6.33 -20.71
N HIS A 69 -10.57 -5.35 -20.82
CA HIS A 69 -10.20 -3.98 -21.21
C HIS A 69 -9.49 -3.20 -20.11
N ALA A 70 -9.49 -3.70 -18.86
CA ALA A 70 -8.82 -3.08 -17.73
C ALA A 70 -7.30 -3.37 -17.69
N THR A 71 -6.73 -4.09 -18.67
CA THR A 71 -5.29 -4.43 -18.72
C THR A 71 -4.39 -3.23 -18.49
N SER A 72 -4.62 -2.11 -19.18
CA SER A 72 -3.78 -0.92 -19.00
C SER A 72 -3.87 -0.31 -17.59
N ARG A 73 -5.00 -0.48 -16.89
CA ARG A 73 -5.16 -0.01 -15.49
C ARG A 73 -4.45 -0.95 -14.53
N VAL A 74 -4.57 -2.26 -14.72
CA VAL A 74 -3.89 -3.27 -13.89
C VAL A 74 -2.37 -3.16 -14.03
N GLU A 75 -1.86 -3.03 -15.25
CA GLU A 75 -0.41 -2.84 -15.48
C GLU A 75 0.11 -1.52 -14.87
N ALA A 76 -0.72 -0.48 -14.84
CA ALA A 76 -0.36 0.77 -14.17
C ALA A 76 -0.29 0.61 -12.64
N LEU A 77 -1.16 -0.19 -12.03
CA LEU A 77 -1.10 -0.51 -10.60
C LEU A 77 0.15 -1.33 -10.26
N ARG A 78 0.48 -2.36 -11.04
CA ARG A 78 1.72 -3.13 -10.87
C ARG A 78 2.98 -2.27 -10.94
N ALA A 79 3.05 -1.38 -11.94
CA ALA A 79 4.16 -0.44 -12.05
C ALA A 79 4.24 0.51 -10.83
N GLU A 80 3.09 0.84 -10.24
CA GLU A 80 3.02 1.64 -9.01
C GLU A 80 3.45 0.85 -7.78
N HIS A 81 3.08 -0.43 -7.64
CA HIS A 81 3.56 -1.34 -6.60
C HIS A 81 5.08 -1.39 -6.56
N GLU A 82 5.69 -1.66 -7.72
CA GLU A 82 7.15 -1.68 -7.83
C GLU A 82 7.78 -0.34 -7.45
N ARG A 83 7.16 0.78 -7.83
CA ARG A 83 7.64 2.12 -7.49
C ARG A 83 7.56 2.37 -5.98
N LEU A 84 6.44 2.03 -5.34
CA LEU A 84 6.24 2.21 -3.91
C LEU A 84 7.24 1.35 -3.10
N LEU A 85 7.49 0.10 -3.52
CA LEU A 85 8.50 -0.75 -2.88
C LEU A 85 9.92 -0.17 -3.00
N ARG A 86 10.26 0.42 -4.15
CA ARG A 86 11.54 1.13 -4.33
C ARG A 86 11.63 2.35 -3.41
N GLU A 87 10.58 3.18 -3.34
CA GLU A 87 10.54 4.34 -2.44
C GLU A 87 10.68 3.93 -0.95
N ALA A 88 10.11 2.78 -0.55
CA ALA A 88 10.28 2.22 0.79
C ALA A 88 11.73 1.80 1.08
N GLU A 89 12.40 1.17 0.10
CA GLU A 89 13.81 0.78 0.21
C GLU A 89 14.72 2.00 0.32
N ASP A 90 14.49 3.05 -0.50
CA ASP A 90 15.24 4.29 -0.44
C ASP A 90 15.14 4.96 0.94
N LEU A 91 13.96 4.93 1.56
CA LEU A 91 13.73 5.44 2.91
C LEU A 91 14.46 4.61 3.99
N LEU A 92 14.52 3.29 3.83
CA LEU A 92 15.29 2.40 4.70
C LEU A 92 16.80 2.63 4.56
N GLU A 93 17.29 2.81 3.35
CA GLU A 93 18.70 3.15 3.12
C GLU A 93 19.06 4.52 3.69
N ALA A 94 18.21 5.52 3.49
CA ALA A 94 18.40 6.88 4.01
C ALA A 94 18.47 6.88 5.54
N SER A 95 17.58 6.14 6.21
CA SER A 95 17.62 5.97 7.66
C SER A 95 18.78 5.10 8.13
N GLY A 96 19.28 4.18 7.31
CA GLY A 96 20.51 3.40 7.58
C GLY A 96 21.78 4.25 7.59
N ARG A 97 21.84 5.27 6.73
CA ARG A 97 22.94 6.25 6.64
C ARG A 97 22.89 7.34 7.72
N ALA A 98 21.74 7.50 8.39
CA ALA A 98 21.57 8.50 9.44
C ALA A 98 22.27 8.09 10.74
N THR A 99 22.92 9.06 11.38
CA THR A 99 23.55 8.93 12.70
C THR A 99 22.61 9.44 13.79
N GLU A 100 22.65 8.84 14.98
CA GLU A 100 21.89 9.33 16.13
C GLU A 100 22.22 10.80 16.43
N GLY A 101 21.18 11.62 16.63
CA GLY A 101 21.31 13.08 16.83
C GLY A 101 21.21 13.93 15.55
N GLN A 102 21.15 13.33 14.36
CA GLN A 102 20.82 14.09 13.14
C GLN A 102 19.34 14.45 13.08
N PRO A 103 18.98 15.65 12.58
CA PRO A 103 17.59 16.08 12.45
C PRO A 103 16.81 15.13 11.53
N MET A 104 15.66 14.67 12.02
CA MET A 104 14.79 13.72 11.32
C MET A 104 13.80 14.41 10.38
N ASP A 105 13.64 15.74 10.45
CA ASP A 105 12.54 16.47 9.80
C ASP A 105 12.42 16.21 8.29
N ALA A 106 13.56 16.20 7.57
CA ALA A 106 13.56 15.95 6.13
C ALA A 106 13.20 14.50 5.80
N TRP A 107 13.63 13.55 6.62
CA TRP A 107 13.28 12.13 6.46
C TRP A 107 11.82 11.89 6.82
N ALA A 108 11.35 12.44 7.95
CA ALA A 108 9.97 12.35 8.39
C ALA A 108 9.00 12.94 7.35
N ALA A 109 9.33 14.11 6.77
CA ALA A 109 8.56 14.69 5.67
C ALA A 109 8.53 13.78 4.43
N THR A 110 9.62 13.08 4.14
CA THR A 110 9.68 12.13 3.01
C THR A 110 8.87 10.87 3.30
N CYS A 111 8.97 10.32 4.51
CA CYS A 111 8.11 9.24 4.99
C CYS A 111 6.62 9.61 4.94
N HIS A 112 6.23 10.80 5.39
CA HIS A 112 4.83 11.24 5.31
C HIS A 112 4.32 11.32 3.87
N ARG A 113 5.15 11.79 2.93
CA ARG A 113 4.78 11.80 1.50
C ARG A 113 4.60 10.38 0.96
N PHE A 114 5.52 9.47 1.30
CA PHE A 114 5.43 8.06 0.95
C PHE A 114 4.14 7.42 1.49
N LEU A 115 3.83 7.59 2.78
CA LEU A 115 2.60 7.06 3.37
C LEU A 115 1.33 7.66 2.74
N SER A 116 1.39 8.92 2.32
CA SER A 116 0.29 9.56 1.60
C SER A 116 0.12 8.97 0.20
N ALA A 117 1.22 8.65 -0.50
CA ALA A 117 1.19 8.01 -1.81
C ALA A 117 0.56 6.61 -1.74
N ILE A 118 0.86 5.84 -0.69
CA ILE A 118 0.24 4.53 -0.46
C ILE A 118 -1.25 4.68 -0.21
N ARG A 119 -1.67 5.62 0.64
CA ARG A 119 -3.11 5.87 0.85
C ARG A 119 -3.87 6.21 -0.43
N GLU A 120 -3.25 6.96 -1.34
CA GLU A 120 -3.84 7.30 -2.63
C GLU A 120 -3.86 6.09 -3.59
N HIS A 121 -2.86 5.22 -3.50
CA HIS A 121 -2.83 3.95 -4.21
C HIS A 121 -3.99 3.03 -3.78
N GLU A 122 -4.13 2.77 -2.48
CA GLU A 122 -5.22 1.98 -1.89
C GLU A 122 -6.61 2.49 -2.29
N TRP A 123 -6.77 3.82 -2.34
CA TRP A 123 -8.03 4.43 -2.74
C TRP A 123 -8.35 4.13 -4.22
N ARG A 124 -7.35 4.15 -5.10
CA ARG A 124 -7.51 3.82 -6.53
C ARG A 124 -7.82 2.34 -6.73
N GLU A 125 -7.21 1.46 -5.96
CA GLU A 125 -7.48 0.02 -6.00
C GLU A 125 -8.89 -0.30 -5.50
N ASN A 126 -9.29 0.24 -4.35
CA ASN A 126 -10.66 0.10 -3.86
C ASN A 126 -11.67 0.62 -4.87
N ARG A 127 -11.38 1.74 -5.55
CA ARG A 127 -12.24 2.26 -6.60
C ARG A 127 -12.33 1.31 -7.79
N LEU A 128 -11.21 0.73 -8.24
CA LEU A 128 -11.20 -0.26 -9.32
C LEU A 128 -12.01 -1.51 -8.94
N ILE A 129 -11.85 -2.01 -7.73
CA ILE A 129 -12.62 -3.14 -7.20
C ILE A 129 -14.11 -2.79 -7.16
N GLN A 130 -14.48 -1.61 -6.66
CA GLN A 130 -15.88 -1.18 -6.68
C GLN A 130 -16.43 -1.04 -8.11
N GLU A 131 -15.68 -0.46 -9.04
CA GLU A 131 -16.11 -0.38 -10.45
C GLU A 131 -16.37 -1.79 -11.00
N VAL A 132 -15.43 -2.72 -10.82
CA VAL A 132 -15.54 -4.07 -11.41
C VAL A 132 -16.62 -4.93 -10.72
N PHE A 133 -16.76 -4.84 -9.40
CA PHE A 133 -17.67 -5.71 -8.64
C PHE A 133 -19.05 -5.08 -8.38
N CYS A 134 -19.20 -3.75 -8.43
CA CYS A 134 -20.52 -3.10 -8.33
C CYS A 134 -21.17 -2.84 -9.70
N LEU A 135 -20.43 -2.74 -10.82
CA LEU A 135 -21.06 -2.71 -12.15
C LEU A 135 -21.79 -4.02 -12.49
N ASP A 136 -21.43 -5.13 -11.83
CA ASP A 136 -22.15 -6.43 -11.94
C ASP A 136 -23.48 -6.45 -11.15
N VAL A 137 -23.69 -5.48 -10.23
CA VAL A 137 -24.95 -5.24 -9.49
C VAL A 137 -25.86 -4.24 -10.25
N GLY A 138 -25.71 -4.14 -11.57
CA GLY A 138 -26.50 -3.24 -12.43
C GLY A 138 -27.48 -3.93 -13.39
N GLY A 139 -27.60 -5.25 -13.36
CA GLY A 139 -28.52 -6.03 -14.22
C GLY A 139 -29.79 -6.45 -13.49
N GLY A 140 -30.56 -5.49 -13.01
CA GLY A 140 -31.84 -5.73 -12.32
C GLY A 140 -32.89 -4.70 -12.71
N ASP A 141 -33.37 -4.76 -13.95
CA ASP A 141 -34.79 -4.90 -14.36
C ASP A 141 -34.85 -5.11 -15.89
#